data_AF-A0A9P7AQ78-F1
#
_entry.id   AF-A0A9P7AQ78-F1
#
_cell.length_a   1.000
_cell.length_b   1.000
_cell.length_c   1.000
_cell.angle_alpha   90.00
_cell.angle_beta   90.00
_cell.angle_gamma   90.00
#
_symmetry.space_group_name_H-M   'P 1'
#
loop_
_entity.id
_entity.type
_entity.pdbx_description
1 polymer ?
#
loop_
_entity_poly.entity_id
_entity_poly.type
_entity_poly.pdbx_seq_one_letter_code
_entity_poly.pdbx_strand_id
1 'polypeptide(L)'
;MIPTANADGSTAWTTATGAKPSLAVVADHFLSMVEFAQVVPRMISTLEEYDWPIQRVTMLARFWGTVMLHRYWNSIDTIAQRAILIYQ
;
A
#
# COMPACT_ATOMS: atom_id res chain seq x y z
N MET A 1 16.05 11.08 5.11
CA MET A 1 16.51 10.07 6.08
C MET A 1 15.29 9.56 6.83
N ILE A 2 15.30 8.29 7.24
CA ILE A 2 14.18 7.63 7.93
C ILE A 2 14.71 6.90 9.18
N PRO A 3 14.01 7.00 10.33
CA PRO A 3 14.42 6.33 11.55
C PRO A 3 14.06 4.83 11.48
N THR A 4 15.03 3.97 11.75
CA THR A 4 14.86 2.51 11.88
C THR A 4 15.17 2.08 13.30
N ALA A 5 14.28 1.30 13.91
CA ALA A 5 14.49 0.74 15.24
C ALA A 5 15.30 -0.56 15.13
N ASN A 6 16.43 -0.62 15.85
CA ASN A 6 17.22 -1.84 15.99
C ASN A 6 16.60 -2.75 17.08
N ALA A 7 16.94 -4.03 17.06
CA ALA A 7 16.45 -5.02 18.04
C ALA A 7 16.80 -4.64 19.50
N ASP A 8 17.87 -3.87 19.70
CA ASP A 8 18.32 -3.39 21.00
C ASP A 8 17.60 -2.11 21.49
N GLY A 9 16.56 -1.67 20.77
CA GLY A 9 15.76 -0.49 21.11
C GLY A 9 16.39 0.85 20.70
N SER A 10 17.62 0.85 20.16
CA SER A 10 18.26 2.06 19.62
C SER A 10 17.64 2.48 18.29
N THR A 11 17.55 3.77 18.03
CA THR A 11 17.12 4.31 16.73
C THR A 11 18.32 4.72 15.87
N ALA A 12 18.39 4.18 14.66
CA ALA A 12 19.39 4.54 13.66
C ALA A 12 18.74 5.34 12.52
N TRP A 13 19.45 6.32 11.98
CA TRP A 13 18.98 7.11 10.84
C TRP A 13 19.56 6.55 9.55
N THR A 14 18.72 5.94 8.71
CA THR A 14 19.14 5.45 7.39
C THR A 14 18.72 6.40 6.29
N THR A 15 19.45 6.39 5.18
CA THR A 15 19.06 7.14 3.97
C THR A 15 17.81 6.50 3.37
N ALA A 16 16.93 7.31 2.76
CA ALA A 16 15.70 6.80 2.17
C ALA A 16 15.97 5.72 1.11
N THR A 17 17.10 5.82 0.43
CA THR A 17 17.58 4.85 -0.57
C THR A 17 18.06 3.54 0.07
N GLY A 18 18.63 3.59 1.28
CA GLY A 18 19.15 2.43 2.00
C GLY A 18 18.08 1.61 2.73
N ALA A 19 16.90 2.17 2.97
CA ALA A 19 15.76 1.43 3.51
C ALA A 19 14.86 0.82 2.43
N LYS A 20 15.33 0.76 1.18
CA LYS A 20 14.56 0.15 0.10
C LYS A 20 14.26 -1.29 0.54
N PRO A 21 12.97 -1.66 0.72
CA PRO A 21 12.64 -3.00 1.13
C PRO A 21 13.25 -3.98 0.13
N SER A 22 13.84 -5.06 0.66
CA SER A 22 14.34 -6.18 -0.14
C SER A 22 13.32 -6.55 -1.20
N LEU A 23 13.79 -6.91 -2.39
CA LEU A 23 13.05 -7.30 -3.61
C LEU A 23 12.11 -8.51 -3.44
N ALA A 24 11.73 -8.86 -2.22
CA ALA A 24 10.74 -9.87 -1.92
C ALA A 24 9.37 -9.35 -2.36
N VAL A 25 8.74 -10.07 -3.27
CA VAL A 25 7.33 -9.86 -3.64
C VAL A 25 6.49 -10.25 -2.41
N VAL A 26 5.89 -9.26 -1.77
CA VAL A 26 4.94 -9.45 -0.67
C VAL A 26 3.55 -9.53 -1.28
N ALA A 27 2.79 -10.58 -0.97
CA ALA A 27 1.41 -10.68 -1.44
C ALA A 27 0.54 -9.60 -0.79
N ASP A 28 -0.45 -9.07 -1.52
CA ASP A 28 -1.21 -7.88 -1.11
C ASP A 28 -1.89 -8.03 0.26
N HIS A 29 -2.34 -9.24 0.62
CA HIS A 29 -2.98 -9.52 1.91
C HIS A 29 -2.01 -9.49 3.12
N PHE A 30 -0.70 -9.43 2.85
CA PHE A 30 0.32 -9.20 3.87
C PHE A 30 0.75 -7.73 3.98
N LEU A 31 0.30 -6.86 3.06
CA LEU A 31 0.55 -5.42 3.17
C LEU A 31 -0.26 -4.84 4.32
N SER A 32 0.35 -3.89 5.04
CA SER A 32 -0.41 -3.01 5.92
C SER A 32 -1.32 -2.09 5.10
N MET A 33 -2.39 -1.58 5.71
CA MET A 33 -3.30 -0.64 5.05
C MET A 33 -2.59 0.62 4.55
N VAL A 34 -1.57 1.09 5.28
CA VAL A 34 -0.77 2.26 4.90
C VAL A 34 0.10 1.95 3.67
N GLU A 35 0.73 0.77 3.62
CA GLU A 35 1.50 0.36 2.44
C GLU A 35 0.59 0.18 1.23
N PHE A 36 -0.57 -0.46 1.40
CA PHE A 36 -1.57 -0.61 0.34
C PHE A 36 -2.04 0.76 -0.19
N ALA A 37 -2.30 1.72 0.71
CA ALA A 37 -2.65 3.09 0.35
C ALA A 37 -1.59 3.81 -0.48
N GLN A 38 -0.31 3.47 -0.31
CA GLN A 38 0.78 4.06 -1.08
C GLN A 38 0.96 3.40 -2.45
N VAL A 39 0.63 2.11 -2.58
CA VAL A 39 0.80 1.36 -3.83
C VAL A 39 -0.26 1.73 -4.86
N VAL A 40 -1.52 1.88 -4.45
CA VAL A 40 -2.63 2.22 -5.36
C VAL A 40 -2.38 3.47 -6.21
N PRO A 41 -2.05 4.66 -5.64
CA PRO A 41 -1.83 5.84 -6.47
C PRO A 41 -0.64 5.68 -7.41
N ARG A 42 0.41 4.95 -6.99
CA ARG A 42 1.56 4.64 -7.87
C ARG A 42 1.14 3.79 -9.06
N MET A 43 0.35 2.74 -8.82
CA MET A 43 -0.20 1.91 -9.88
C MET A 43 -1.07 2.73 -10.84
N ILE A 44 -1.97 3.58 -10.31
CA ILE A 44 -2.82 4.44 -11.16
C ILE A 44 -1.97 5.38 -12.02
N SER A 45 -0.97 6.06 -11.45
CA SER A 45 -0.06 6.93 -12.21
C SER A 45 0.71 6.15 -13.27
N THR A 46 1.17 4.93 -12.97
CA THR A 46 1.81 4.08 -13.99
C THR A 46 0.85 3.72 -15.12
N LEU A 47 -0.43 3.43 -14.84
CA LEU A 47 -1.40 3.16 -15.91
C LEU A 47 -1.59 4.39 -16.81
N GLU A 48 -1.64 5.59 -16.23
CA GLU A 48 -1.70 6.85 -16.97
C GLU A 48 -0.45 7.09 -17.82
N GLU A 49 0.75 6.85 -17.28
CA GLU A 49 2.02 7.01 -17.98
C GLU A 49 2.19 6.06 -19.17
N TYR A 50 1.54 4.90 -19.13
CA TYR A 50 1.55 3.90 -20.20
C TYR A 50 0.33 3.99 -21.13
N ASP A 51 -0.32 5.17 -21.19
CA ASP A 51 -1.43 5.47 -22.09
C ASP A 51 -2.60 4.47 -22.00
N TRP A 52 -2.89 3.96 -20.80
CA TRP A 52 -4.08 3.14 -20.62
C TRP A 52 -5.34 3.96 -20.90
N PRO A 53 -6.40 3.33 -21.44
CA PRO A 53 -7.66 4.02 -21.67
C PRO A 53 -8.16 4.70 -20.39
N ILE A 54 -8.39 6.01 -20.43
CA ILE A 54 -8.76 6.84 -19.28
C ILE A 54 -9.97 6.29 -18.51
N GLN A 55 -10.90 5.63 -19.22
CA GLN A 55 -12.07 4.99 -18.64
C GLN A 55 -11.67 3.84 -17.69
N ARG A 56 -10.65 3.06 -18.04
CA ARG A 56 -10.12 1.95 -17.23
C ARG A 56 -9.36 2.48 -16.02
N VAL A 57 -8.53 3.50 -16.22
CA VAL A 57 -7.81 4.18 -15.13
C VAL A 57 -8.81 4.73 -14.12
N THR A 58 -9.84 5.45 -14.59
CA THR A 58 -10.90 6.01 -13.74
C THR A 58 -11.68 4.93 -13.01
N MET A 59 -12.01 3.83 -13.68
CA MET A 59 -12.70 2.70 -13.07
C MET A 59 -11.87 2.10 -11.92
N LEU A 60 -10.59 1.84 -12.16
CA LEU A 60 -9.68 1.32 -11.14
C LEU A 60 -9.49 2.30 -9.99
N ALA A 61 -9.28 3.58 -10.27
CA ALA A 61 -9.14 4.61 -9.23
C ALA A 61 -10.39 4.68 -8.33
N ARG A 62 -11.59 4.58 -8.91
CA ARG A 62 -12.86 4.56 -8.14
C ARG A 62 -13.04 3.29 -7.33
N PHE A 63 -12.71 2.13 -7.90
CA PHE A 63 -12.76 0.86 -7.21
C PHE A 63 -11.86 0.87 -5.98
N TRP A 64 -10.58 1.21 -6.17
CA TRP A 64 -9.62 1.26 -5.06
C TRP A 64 -9.92 2.37 -4.06
N GLY A 65 -10.42 3.52 -4.51
CA GLY A 65 -10.89 4.58 -3.61
C GLY A 65 -12.05 4.13 -2.73
N THR A 66 -12.96 3.32 -3.27
CA THR A 66 -14.09 2.75 -2.51
C THR A 66 -13.61 1.73 -1.48
N VAL A 67 -12.62 0.91 -1.83
CA VAL A 67 -11.95 -0.02 -0.91
C VAL A 67 -11.30 0.74 0.25
N MET A 68 -10.63 1.87 -0.02
CA MET A 68 -10.01 2.72 1.01
C MET A 68 -11.01 3.41 1.95
N LEU A 69 -12.22 3.68 1.46
CA LEU A 69 -13.31 4.27 2.24
C LEU A 69 -14.16 3.22 2.98
N HIS A 70 -13.85 1.93 2.82
CA HIS A 70 -14.62 0.86 3.43
C HIS A 70 -14.56 0.93 4.96
N ARG A 71 -15.67 0.59 5.65
CA ARG A 71 -15.75 0.75 7.14
C ARG A 71 -14.65 0.00 7.88
N TYR A 72 -14.19 -1.12 7.32
CA TYR A 72 -13.16 -1.94 7.94
C TYR A 72 -11.73 -1.48 7.66
N TRP A 73 -11.54 -0.46 6.82
CA TRP A 73 -10.23 0.10 6.53
C TRP A 73 -9.52 0.57 7.80
N ASN A 74 -10.23 1.29 8.66
CA ASN A 74 -9.77 1.76 9.96
C ASN A 74 -10.23 0.86 11.13
N SER A 75 -10.60 -0.40 10.85
CA SER A 75 -10.97 -1.33 11.93
C SER A 75 -9.77 -1.63 12.81
N ILE A 76 -10.01 -1.73 14.12
CA ILE A 76 -9.01 -2.24 15.08
C ILE A 76 -8.78 -3.74 14.87
N ASP A 77 -9.79 -4.44 14.34
CA ASP A 77 -9.70 -5.85 14.00
C ASP A 77 -8.90 -6.06 12.70
N THR A 78 -7.70 -6.60 12.85
CA THR A 78 -6.79 -6.94 11.75
C THR A 78 -7.34 -8.01 10.79
N ILE A 79 -8.26 -8.88 11.24
CA ILE A 79 -8.91 -9.86 10.39
C ILE A 79 -9.91 -9.16 9.46
N ALA A 80 -10.71 -8.24 10.00
CA ALA A 80 -11.64 -7.44 9.21
C ALA A 80 -10.92 -6.58 8.16
N GLN A 81 -9.74 -6.04 8.51
CA GLN A 81 -8.87 -5.34 7.55
C GLN A 81 -8.39 -6.28 6.44
N ARG A 82 -7.82 -7.44 6.77
CA ARG A 82 -7.35 -8.41 5.78
C ARG A 82 -8.46 -8.96 4.91
N ALA A 83 -9.66 -9.12 5.44
CA ALA A 83 -10.82 -9.58 4.67
C ALA A 83 -11.11 -8.65 3.48
N ILE A 84 -10.96 -7.33 3.63
CA ILE A 84 -11.10 -6.39 2.51
C ILE A 84 -10.05 -6.66 1.42
N LEU A 85 -8.84 -7.03 1.81
CA LEU A 85 -7.73 -7.32 0.89
C LEU A 85 -7.83 -8.68 0.21
N ILE A 86 -8.56 -9.62 0.80
CA ILE A 86 -8.74 -10.98 0.27
C ILE A 86 -9.96 -11.10 -0.66
N TYR A 87 -11.03 -10.34 -0.39
CA TYR A 87 -12.32 -10.47 -1.09
C TYR A 87 -12.52 -9.50 -2.28
N GLN A 88 -11.46 -8.82 -2.71
CA GLN A 88 -11.48 -7.86 -3.82
C GLN A 88 -11.41 -8.52 -5.20
#